data_AF-A0A2T5C721-F1
#
_entry.id   AF-A0A2T5C721-F1
#
_cell.length_a   1.000
_cell.length_b   1.000
_cell.length_c   1.000
_cell.angle_alpha   90.00
_cell.angle_beta   90.00
_cell.angle_gamma   90.00
#
_symmetry.space_group_name_H-M   'P 1'
#
loop_
_entity.id
_entity.type
_entity.pdbx_description
1 polymer ?
#
loop_
_entity_poly.entity_id
_entity_poly.type
_entity_poly.pdbx_seq_one_letter_code
_entity_poly.pdbx_strand_id
1 'polypeptide(L)'
;LENTLVINGDGRNLDLLKDEGIGKTDAFIAVTGNSEVNILACQLAKKMGVKKTVAEVENMDYIDLAENIGIGTIINKKLIAASYIYRHTFKANVSYVKCLTATDADVLELIAQNGSKITRGTLKELDLPKDMNIG
;
A
#
# COMPACT_ATOMS: atom_id res chain seq x y z
N LEU A 1 6.78 -16.25 18.54
CA LEU A 1 7.36 -14.97 19.02
C LEU A 1 8.66 -15.21 19.82
N GLU A 2 9.35 -16.35 19.66
CA GLU A 2 10.55 -16.65 20.47
C GLU A 2 11.71 -15.68 20.20
N ASN A 3 11.73 -15.04 19.03
CA ASN A 3 12.74 -14.07 18.60
C ASN A 3 12.11 -12.68 18.40
N THR A 4 11.34 -12.19 19.37
CA THR A 4 10.66 -10.89 19.27
C THR A 4 10.64 -10.19 20.62
N LEU A 5 11.14 -8.96 20.66
CA LEU A 5 10.97 -8.09 21.83
C LEU A 5 9.52 -7.59 21.87
N VAL A 6 8.83 -7.86 22.98
CA VAL A 6 7.46 -7.38 23.22
C VAL A 6 7.51 -6.29 24.26
N ILE A 7 7.00 -5.12 23.90
CA ILE A 7 6.99 -3.93 24.74
C ILE A 7 5.54 -3.58 25.01
N ASN A 8 5.16 -3.52 26.28
CA ASN A 8 3.82 -3.08 26.67
C ASN A 8 3.84 -1.57 26.89
N GLY A 9 3.27 -0.82 25.94
CA GLY A 9 3.17 0.63 26.02
C GLY A 9 2.29 1.21 24.94
N ASP A 10 2.01 2.51 25.04
CA ASP A 10 1.27 3.25 24.02
C ASP A 10 2.21 3.64 22.87
N GLY A 11 1.88 3.25 21.64
CA GLY A 11 2.64 3.61 20.43
C GLY A 11 2.64 5.11 20.10
N ARG A 12 1.90 5.93 20.85
CA ARG A 12 1.94 7.40 20.81
C ARG A 12 2.92 8.00 21.83
N ASN A 13 3.43 7.19 22.77
CA ASN A 13 4.37 7.66 23.77
C ASN A 13 5.76 7.84 23.14
N LEU A 14 6.10 9.10 22.88
CA LEU A 14 7.36 9.50 22.28
C LEU A 14 8.59 9.06 23.06
N ASP A 15 8.55 9.19 24.38
CA ASP A 15 9.72 8.94 25.22
C ASP A 15 10.02 7.44 25.25
N LEU A 16 8.97 6.61 25.35
CA LEU A 16 9.09 5.16 25.18
C LEU A 16 9.73 4.80 23.84
N LEU A 17 9.23 5.36 22.73
CA LEU A 17 9.78 5.03 21.41
C LEU A 17 11.24 5.48 21.25
N LYS A 18 11.64 6.60 21.87
CA LYS A 18 13.04 7.06 21.88
C LYS A 18 13.93 6.11 22.68
N ASP A 19 13.51 5.74 23.88
CA ASP A 19 14.24 4.85 24.78
C ASP A 19 14.48 3.49 24.10
N GLU A 20 13.51 3.04 23.31
CA GLU A 20 13.56 1.81 22.51
C GLU A 20 14.26 1.98 21.15
N GLY A 21 14.88 3.14 20.91
CA GLY A 21 15.78 3.35 19.79
C GLY A 21 15.12 3.51 18.42
N ILE A 22 13.87 3.98 18.36
CA ILE A 22 13.11 4.13 17.09
C ILE A 22 13.88 4.85 15.98
N GLY A 23 14.74 5.82 16.30
CA GLY A 23 15.53 6.56 15.31
C GLY A 23 16.55 5.70 14.54
N LYS A 24 16.85 4.48 15.03
CA LYS A 24 17.73 3.51 14.36
C LYS A 24 16.96 2.44 13.60
N THR A 25 15.62 2.48 13.64
CA THR A 25 14.77 1.48 13.02
C THR A 25 14.62 1.73 11.51
N ASP A 26 14.73 0.67 10.71
CA ASP A 26 14.57 0.75 9.26
C ASP A 26 13.13 1.01 8.82
N ALA A 27 12.16 0.42 9.53
CA ALA A 27 10.74 0.54 9.24
C ALA A 27 9.86 0.57 10.50
N PHE A 28 8.84 1.43 10.51
CA PHE A 28 7.83 1.50 11.55
C PHE A 28 6.44 1.18 10.96
N ILE A 29 5.70 0.26 11.61
CA ILE A 29 4.42 -0.23 11.13
C ILE A 29 3.37 0.03 12.20
N ALA A 30 2.35 0.83 11.89
CA ALA A 30 1.23 1.10 12.77
C ALA A 30 -0.05 0.47 12.21
N VAL A 31 -0.48 -0.61 12.87
CA VAL A 31 -1.64 -1.44 12.49
C VAL A 31 -2.59 -1.59 13.67
N THR A 32 -2.77 -0.48 14.41
CA THR A 32 -3.80 -0.42 15.45
C THR A 32 -5.17 -0.36 14.76
N GLY A 33 -6.23 -0.85 15.41
CA GLY A 33 -7.60 -0.74 14.87
C GLY A 33 -8.12 0.70 14.73
N ASN A 34 -7.29 1.71 15.00
CA ASN A 34 -7.61 3.12 14.88
C ASN A 34 -6.70 3.80 13.85
N SER A 35 -7.28 4.26 12.75
CA SER A 35 -6.54 4.89 11.64
C SER A 35 -5.87 6.21 12.04
N GLU A 36 -6.48 7.04 12.88
CA GLU A 36 -5.89 8.30 13.35
C GLU A 36 -4.62 8.05 14.16
N VAL A 37 -4.66 7.05 15.05
CA VAL A 37 -3.50 6.62 15.84
C VAL A 37 -2.38 6.14 14.93
N ASN A 38 -2.70 5.36 13.89
CA ASN A 38 -1.69 4.85 12.96
C ASN A 38 -1.03 5.97 12.14
N ILE A 39 -1.83 6.92 11.64
CA ILE A 39 -1.36 8.08 10.88
C ILE A 39 -0.42 8.92 11.75
N LEU A 40 -0.85 9.28 12.96
CA LEU A 40 -0.05 10.08 13.88
C LEU A 40 1.25 9.38 14.31
N ALA A 41 1.16 8.08 14.64
CA ALA A 41 2.34 7.30 15.04
C ALA A 41 3.36 7.19 13.89
N CYS A 42 2.92 6.94 12.66
CA CYS A 42 3.81 6.92 11.49
C CYS A 42 4.43 8.28 11.19
N GLN A 43 3.64 9.36 11.27
CA GLN A 43 4.16 10.72 11.07
C GLN A 43 5.23 11.05 12.11
N LEU A 44 5.03 10.63 13.36
CA LEU A 44 5.95 10.82 14.46
C LEU A 44 7.25 10.03 14.25
N ALA A 45 7.14 8.73 13.94
CA ALA A 45 8.28 7.87 13.62
C ALA A 45 9.13 8.46 12.49
N LYS A 46 8.49 9.02 11.45
CA LYS A 46 9.17 9.67 10.34
C LYS A 46 9.93 10.92 10.77
N LYS A 47 9.34 11.76 11.64
CA LYS A 47 10.02 12.91 12.26
C LYS A 47 11.23 12.50 13.12
N MET A 48 11.22 11.27 13.64
CA MET A 48 12.31 10.71 14.45
C MET A 48 13.40 10.03 13.62
N GLY A 49 13.29 10.04 12.28
CA GLY A 49 14.34 9.53 11.37
C GLY A 49 14.08 8.17 10.77
N VAL A 50 12.91 7.54 11.04
CA VAL A 50 12.55 6.26 10.42
C VAL A 50 12.36 6.45 8.91
N LYS A 51 13.04 5.62 8.12
CA LYS A 51 13.07 5.73 6.66
C LYS A 51 11.78 5.25 6.00
N LYS A 52 11.19 4.19 6.52
CA LYS A 52 9.98 3.57 5.98
C LYS A 52 8.89 3.49 7.04
N THR A 53 7.70 3.96 6.69
CA THR A 53 6.55 3.95 7.59
C THR A 53 5.35 3.35 6.87
N VAL A 54 4.60 2.50 7.57
CA VAL A 54 3.41 1.83 7.02
C VAL A 54 2.25 2.01 8.00
N ALA A 55 1.14 2.59 7.56
CA ALA A 55 -0.05 2.76 8.37
C ALA A 55 -1.22 1.95 7.80
N GLU A 56 -1.94 1.23 8.66
CA GLU A 56 -3.27 0.73 8.31
C GLU A 56 -4.29 1.87 8.43
N VAL A 57 -4.97 2.17 7.33
CA VAL A 57 -6.02 3.21 7.25
C VAL A 57 -7.25 2.58 6.63
N GLU A 58 -8.34 2.49 7.39
CA GLU A 58 -9.59 1.88 6.93
C GLU A 58 -10.56 2.86 6.29
N ASN A 59 -10.58 4.10 6.78
CA ASN A 59 -11.47 5.13 6.27
C ASN A 59 -10.87 5.72 4.99
N MET A 60 -11.63 5.70 3.88
CA MET A 60 -11.19 6.25 2.60
C MET A 60 -10.93 7.76 2.70
N ASP A 61 -11.74 8.48 3.49
CA ASP A 61 -11.59 9.94 3.69
C ASP A 61 -10.23 10.31 4.32
N TYR A 62 -9.60 9.34 5.00
CA TYR A 62 -8.30 9.53 5.64
C TYR A 62 -7.13 9.13 4.75
N ILE A 63 -7.37 8.42 3.64
CA ILE A 63 -6.30 8.00 2.73
C ILE A 63 -5.67 9.24 2.10
N ASP A 64 -6.46 10.12 1.50
CA ASP A 64 -5.96 11.33 0.84
C ASP A 64 -5.23 12.24 1.85
N LEU A 65 -5.76 12.35 3.08
CA LEU A 65 -5.11 13.11 4.15
C LEU A 65 -3.75 12.51 4.52
N ALA A 66 -3.69 11.19 4.73
CA ALA A 66 -2.48 10.48 5.09
C ALA A 66 -1.41 10.57 3.99
N GLU A 67 -1.80 10.49 2.72
CA GLU A 67 -0.90 10.68 1.57
C GLU A 67 -0.32 12.09 1.55
N ASN A 68 -1.16 13.12 1.72
CA ASN A 68 -0.74 14.52 1.74
C ASN A 68 0.21 14.86 2.90
N ILE A 69 0.03 14.24 4.06
CA ILE A 69 0.92 14.41 5.21
C ILE A 69 2.25 13.64 5.02
N GLY A 70 2.32 12.76 4.02
CA GLY A 70 3.54 12.05 3.65
C GLY A 70 3.93 10.98 4.65
N ILE A 71 2.97 10.25 5.22
CA ILE A 71 3.24 9.21 6.24
C ILE A 71 3.87 7.93 5.70
N GLY A 72 4.19 7.86 4.40
CA GLY A 72 4.74 6.66 3.76
C GLY A 72 3.67 5.79 3.13
N THR A 73 3.72 4.48 3.34
CA THR A 73 2.80 3.54 2.71
C THR A 73 1.51 3.41 3.51
N ILE A 74 0.38 3.38 2.80
CA ILE A 74 -0.94 3.17 3.39
C ILE A 74 -1.44 1.78 2.99
N ILE A 75 -1.98 1.05 3.95
CA ILE A 75 -2.65 -0.23 3.74
C ILE A 75 -4.11 -0.08 4.12
N ASN A 76 -5.01 -0.28 3.15
CA ASN A 76 -6.44 -0.36 3.39
C ASN A 76 -6.93 -1.78 3.07
N LYS A 77 -7.30 -2.54 4.11
CA LYS A 77 -7.77 -3.92 3.95
C LYS A 77 -9.08 -4.04 3.15
N LYS A 78 -9.96 -3.03 3.21
CA LYS A 78 -11.22 -3.02 2.46
C LYS A 78 -10.95 -2.90 0.96
N LEU A 79 -10.02 -2.03 0.55
CA LEU A 79 -9.59 -1.94 -0.85
C LEU A 79 -8.93 -3.23 -1.33
N ILE A 80 -8.03 -3.81 -0.52
CA ILE A 80 -7.36 -5.07 -0.87
C ILE A 80 -8.40 -6.19 -1.09
N ALA A 81 -9.37 -6.31 -0.19
CA ALA A 81 -10.45 -7.28 -0.32
C ALA A 81 -11.35 -6.99 -1.54
N ALA A 82 -11.70 -5.73 -1.78
CA ALA A 82 -12.49 -5.32 -2.94
C ALA A 82 -11.77 -5.63 -4.25
N SER A 83 -10.48 -5.28 -4.37
CA SER A 83 -9.66 -5.60 -5.55
C SER A 83 -9.53 -7.12 -5.75
N TYR A 84 -9.40 -7.90 -4.68
CA TYR A 84 -9.40 -9.36 -4.78
C TYR A 84 -10.71 -9.91 -5.34
N ILE A 85 -11.86 -9.40 -4.89
CA ILE A 85 -13.17 -9.81 -5.41
C ILE A 85 -13.32 -9.36 -6.87
N TYR A 86 -13.01 -8.10 -7.16
CA TYR A 86 -13.11 -7.51 -8.48
C TYR A 86 -12.26 -8.24 -9.53
N ARG A 87 -11.09 -8.76 -9.15
CA ARG A 87 -10.27 -9.61 -10.02
C ARG A 87 -11.06 -10.80 -10.60
N HIS A 88 -12.00 -11.38 -9.86
CA HIS A 88 -12.78 -12.54 -10.30
C HIS A 88 -13.95 -12.18 -11.21
N THR A 89 -14.27 -10.89 -11.39
CA THR A 89 -15.30 -10.48 -12.35
C THR A 89 -14.77 -10.41 -13.78
N PHE A 90 -13.44 -10.46 -13.97
CA PHE A 90 -12.82 -10.46 -15.29
C PHE A 90 -12.89 -11.85 -15.94
N LYS A 91 -13.18 -11.87 -17.24
CA LYS A 91 -13.13 -13.10 -18.07
C LYS A 91 -11.70 -13.53 -18.42
N ALA A 92 -10.73 -12.63 -18.28
CA ALA A 92 -9.33 -12.89 -18.58
C ALA A 92 -8.58 -13.38 -17.33
N ASN A 93 -7.47 -14.09 -17.51
CA ASN A 93 -6.58 -14.51 -16.43
C ASN A 93 -5.80 -13.30 -15.89
N VAL A 94 -6.45 -12.54 -15.01
CA VAL A 94 -5.86 -11.42 -14.28
C VAL A 94 -5.17 -11.95 -13.03
N SER A 95 -3.87 -11.69 -12.89
CA SER A 95 -3.07 -12.07 -11.72
C SER A 95 -3.39 -11.14 -10.53
N TYR A 96 -3.42 -9.84 -10.82
CA TYR A 96 -3.60 -8.78 -9.82
C TYR A 96 -4.41 -7.62 -10.39
N VAL A 97 -5.25 -7.03 -9.55
CA VAL A 97 -5.91 -5.75 -9.83
C VAL A 97 -5.63 -4.83 -8.65
N LYS A 98 -5.34 -3.57 -8.94
CA LYS A 98 -5.29 -2.50 -7.94
C LYS A 98 -6.16 -1.35 -8.40
N CYS A 99 -7.17 -1.05 -7.57
CA CYS A 99 -7.98 0.13 -7.74
C CYS A 99 -7.19 1.35 -7.21
N LEU A 100 -7.07 2.40 -8.02
CA LEU A 100 -6.47 3.65 -7.60
C LEU A 100 -7.58 4.57 -7.09
N THR A 101 -7.65 4.81 -5.79
CA THR A 101 -8.76 5.58 -5.21
C THR A 101 -8.75 7.06 -5.56
N ALA A 102 -7.57 7.61 -5.85
CA ALA A 102 -7.39 9.02 -6.17
C ALA A 102 -7.68 9.37 -7.65
N THR A 103 -7.89 8.38 -8.52
CA THR A 103 -8.01 8.57 -9.97
C THR A 103 -9.03 7.63 -10.58
N ASP A 104 -9.65 8.00 -11.70
CA ASP A 104 -10.50 7.09 -12.47
C ASP A 104 -9.64 6.14 -13.35
N ALA A 105 -8.84 5.31 -12.68
CA ALA A 105 -7.91 4.37 -13.32
C ALA A 105 -7.70 3.13 -12.46
N ASP A 106 -7.62 1.97 -13.12
CA ASP A 106 -7.26 0.70 -12.51
C ASP A 106 -5.94 0.19 -13.08
N VAL A 107 -5.15 -0.46 -12.23
CA VAL A 107 -3.94 -1.19 -12.66
C VAL A 107 -4.25 -2.68 -12.69
N LEU A 108 -4.00 -3.32 -13.83
CA LEU A 108 -4.19 -4.75 -14.02
C LEU A 108 -2.86 -5.43 -14.36
N GLU A 109 -2.59 -6.56 -13.73
CA GLU A 109 -1.51 -7.46 -14.09
C GLU A 109 -2.07 -8.68 -14.81
N LEU A 110 -1.67 -8.86 -16.07
CA LEU A 110 -2.18 -9.90 -16.96
C LEU A 110 -1.06 -10.84 -17.38
N ILE A 111 -1.35 -12.14 -17.44
CA ILE A 111 -0.43 -13.13 -17.99
C ILE A 111 -0.71 -13.30 -19.48
N ALA A 112 0.24 -12.85 -20.32
CA ALA A 112 0.17 -13.02 -21.77
C ALA A 112 0.24 -14.51 -22.14
N GLN A 113 -0.90 -15.06 -22.59
CA GLN A 113 -0.99 -16.47 -22.98
C GLN A 113 -0.25 -16.73 -24.30
N ASN A 114 0.28 -17.94 -24.45
CA ASN A 114 0.94 -18.37 -25.68
C ASN A 114 -0.02 -18.23 -26.88
N GLY A 115 0.47 -17.67 -27.99
CA GLY A 115 -0.31 -17.44 -29.20
C GLY A 115 -1.21 -16.20 -29.17
N SER A 116 -1.26 -15.44 -28.07
CA SER A 116 -1.98 -14.17 -28.00
C SER A 116 -1.34 -13.10 -28.91
N LYS A 117 -2.09 -12.04 -29.27
CA LYS A 117 -1.57 -11.00 -30.17
C LYS A 117 -0.34 -10.30 -29.60
N ILE A 118 -0.32 -10.08 -28.28
CA ILE A 118 0.78 -9.41 -27.56
C ILE A 118 2.09 -10.21 -27.56
N THR A 119 2.06 -11.53 -27.79
CA THR A 119 3.29 -12.36 -27.83
C THR A 119 3.92 -12.45 -29.23
N ARG A 120 3.38 -11.78 -30.26
CA ARG A 120 3.79 -11.96 -31.67
C ARG A 120 4.70 -10.88 -32.22
N GLY A 121 4.99 -9.83 -31.45
CA GLY A 121 5.76 -8.67 -31.92
C GLY A 121 6.26 -7.82 -30.76
N THR A 122 6.76 -6.62 -31.07
CA THR A 122 7.25 -5.69 -30.04
C THR A 122 6.11 -4.87 -29.45
N LEU A 123 6.25 -4.40 -28.21
CA LEU A 123 5.21 -3.58 -27.54
C LEU A 123 4.84 -2.32 -28.35
N LYS A 124 5.80 -1.73 -29.06
CA LYS A 124 5.62 -0.51 -29.87
C LYS A 124 4.70 -0.73 -31.07
N GLU A 125 4.61 -1.96 -31.58
CA GLU A 125 3.82 -2.33 -32.76
C GLU A 125 2.38 -2.73 -32.40
N LEU A 126 2.06 -2.80 -31.10
CA LEU A 126 0.73 -3.19 -30.65
C LEU A 126 -0.25 -2.04 -30.79
N ASP A 127 -1.40 -2.35 -31.40
CA ASP A 127 -2.55 -1.44 -31.42
C ASP A 127 -3.30 -1.55 -30.09
N LEU A 128 -2.87 -0.72 -29.13
CA LEU A 128 -3.44 -0.65 -27.79
C LEU A 128 -4.54 0.42 -27.74
N PRO A 129 -5.58 0.25 -26.89
CA PRO A 129 -6.54 1.31 -26.63
C PRO A 129 -5.85 2.62 -26.20
N LYS A 130 -6.39 3.76 -26.65
CA LYS A 130 -5.76 5.08 -26.46
C LYS A 130 -5.50 5.46 -25.00
N ASP A 131 -6.33 4.97 -24.09
CA ASP A 131 -6.26 5.29 -22.66
C ASP A 131 -5.55 4.19 -21.84
N MET A 132 -4.82 3.29 -22.50
CA MET A 132 -4.12 2.19 -21.85
C MET A 132 -2.60 2.37 -21.93
N ASN A 133 -1.94 2.27 -20.78
CA ASN A 133 -0.48 2.25 -20.67
C ASN A 133 0.00 0.87 -20.21
N ILE A 134 1.15 0.44 -20.69
CA ILE A 134 1.86 -0.77 -20.22
C ILE A 134 3.13 -0.32 -19.51
N GLY A 135 3.34 -0.82 -18.29
CA GLY A 135 4.50 -0.51 -17.45
C GLY A 135 4.70 -1.53 -16.35
#